data_AF-A0A7Z0DJQ2-F1
#
_entry.id   AF-A0A7Z0DJQ2-F1
#
_cell.length_a   1.000
_cell.length_b   1.000
_cell.length_c   1.000
_cell.angle_alpha   90.00
_cell.angle_beta   90.00
_cell.angle_gamma   90.00
#
_symmetry.space_group_name_H-M   'P 1'
#
loop_
_entity.id
_entity.type
_entity.pdbx_description
1 polymer ?
#
loop_
_entity_poly.entity_id
_entity_poly.type
_entity_poly.pdbx_seq_one_letter_code
_entity_poly.pdbx_strand_id
1 'polypeptide(L)' 'MSRRREVEALVKAATDQGFRCQPTHSGVRILGKDGRSTVGAHWTYSDHRSIRNLRAALRRLGVKV' A
#
# COMPACT_ATOMS: atom_id res chain seq x y z
N MET A 1 14.97 6.94 6.34
CA MET A 1 14.37 6.88 4.98
C MET A 1 13.31 7.96 4.88
N SER A 2 13.05 8.53 3.69
CA SER A 2 11.91 9.45 3.51
C SER A 2 10.60 8.64 3.50
N ARG A 3 9.49 9.24 3.98
CA ARG A 3 8.15 8.62 4.01
C ARG A 3 7.72 8.08 2.65
N ARG A 4 8.14 8.76 1.58
CA ARG A 4 7.94 8.35 0.19
C ARG A 4 8.57 6.99 -0.12
N ARG A 5 9.83 6.79 0.28
CA ARG A 5 10.56 5.53 0.08
C ARG A 5 9.92 4.37 0.84
N GLU A 6 9.33 4.63 2.01
CA GLU A 6 8.65 3.60 2.80
C GLU A 6 7.34 3.14 2.13
N VAL A 7 6.56 4.08 1.58
CA VAL A 7 5.37 3.75 0.77
C VAL A 7 5.78 3.02 -0.51
N GLU A 8 6.80 3.48 -1.22
CA GLU A 8 7.33 2.81 -2.41
C GLU A 8 7.79 1.37 -2.11
N ALA A 9 8.43 1.14 -0.95
CA ALA A 9 8.82 -0.20 -0.52
C ALA A 9 7.60 -1.10 -0.24
N LEU A 10 6.55 -0.59 0.41
CA LEU A 10 5.31 -1.32 0.66
C LEU A 10 4.57 -1.67 -0.64
N VAL A 11 4.51 -0.74 -1.58
CA VAL A 11 3.93 -0.95 -2.91
C VAL A 11 4.72 -2.00 -3.68
N LYS A 12 6.06 -1.92 -3.67
CA LYS A 12 6.92 -2.90 -4.31
C LYS A 12 6.70 -4.30 -3.73
N ALA A 13 6.67 -4.42 -2.40
CA ALA A 13 6.43 -5.70 -1.73
C ALA A 13 5.06 -6.31 -2.09
N ALA A 14 4.02 -5.48 -2.24
CA ALA A 14 2.72 -5.94 -2.70
C ALA A 14 2.76 -6.42 -4.16
N THR A 15 3.38 -5.64 -5.05
CA THR A 15 3.54 -6.00 -6.46
C THR A 15 4.32 -7.30 -6.64
N ASP A 16 5.45 -7.45 -5.94
CA ASP A 16 6.30 -8.67 -5.98
C ASP A 16 5.53 -9.92 -5.54
N GLN A 17 4.50 -9.74 -4.70
CA GLN A 17 3.64 -10.83 -4.23
C GLN A 17 2.43 -11.09 -5.14
N GLY A 18 2.30 -10.38 -6.27
CA GLY A 18 1.24 -10.57 -7.25
C GLY A 18 -0.03 -9.76 -6.97
N PHE A 19 0.05 -8.71 -6.16
CA PHE A 19 -1.04 -7.74 -5.98
C PHE A 19 -0.99 -6.70 -7.10
N ARG A 20 -2.15 -6.18 -7.50
CA ARG A 20 -2.23 -5.14 -8.53
C ARG A 20 -2.20 -3.77 -7.88
N CYS A 21 -1.17 -2.98 -8.16
CA CYS A 21 -1.04 -1.61 -7.66
C CYS A 21 -1.42 -0.62 -8.77
N GLN A 22 -2.43 0.22 -8.53
CA GLN A 22 -2.88 1.24 -9.46
C GLN A 22 -2.62 2.64 -8.88
N PRO A 23 -1.87 3.52 -9.56
CA PRO A 23 -1.73 4.89 -9.13
C PRO A 23 -3.09 5.62 -9.22
N THR A 24 -3.36 6.49 -8.26
CA THR A 24 -4.53 7.38 -8.25
C THR A 24 -4.06 8.83 -8.17
N HIS A 25 -4.93 9.78 -8.50
CA HIS A 25 -4.62 11.22 -8.46
C HIS A 25 -3.97 11.67 -7.13
N SER A 26 -4.35 11.04 -6.03
CA SER A 26 -3.88 11.37 -4.68
C SER A 26 -3.23 10.21 -3.95
N GLY A 27 -2.87 9.11 -4.63
CA GLY A 27 -2.36 7.93 -3.94
C GLY A 27 -1.96 6.74 -4.81
N VAL A 28 -2.00 5.57 -4.18
CA VAL A 28 -1.95 4.26 -4.83
C VAL A 28 -3.03 3.38 -4.23
N ARG A 29 -3.74 2.66 -5.09
CA ARG A 29 -4.71 1.63 -4.73
C ARG A 29 -4.09 0.27 -4.97
N ILE A 30 -4.05 -0.57 -3.94
CA ILE A 30 -3.55 -1.93 -4.00
C ILE A 30 -4.77 -2.86 -4.00
N LEU A 31 -4.92 -3.62 -5.08
CA LEU A 31 -5.96 -4.62 -5.28
C LEU A 31 -5.42 -5.99 -4.86
N GLY A 32 -6.20 -6.67 -4.02
CA GLY A 32 -6.03 -8.06 -3.64
C GLY A 32 -6.08 -8.99 -4.85
N LYS A 33 -5.47 -10.17 -4.72
CA LYS A 33 -5.50 -11.24 -5.73
C LYS A 33 -6.92 -11.71 -6.06
N ASP A 34 -7.83 -11.52 -5.11
CA ASP A 34 -9.26 -11.80 -5.20
C ASP A 34 -10.03 -10.77 -6.06
N GLY A 35 -9.40 -9.65 -6.44
CA GLY A 35 -10.02 -8.56 -7.20
C GLY A 35 -11.08 -7.77 -6.44
N ARG A 36 -11.35 -8.12 -5.17
CA ARG A 36 -12.38 -7.49 -4.32
C ARG A 36 -11.77 -6.67 -3.20
N SER A 37 -10.67 -7.14 -2.64
CA SER A 37 -10.00 -6.45 -1.55
C SER A 37 -9.22 -5.25 -2.09
N THR A 38 -9.42 -4.06 -1.51
CA THR A 38 -8.68 -2.86 -1.90
C THR A 38 -8.12 -2.12 -0.70
N VAL A 39 -6.88 -1.63 -0.82
CA VAL A 39 -6.23 -0.77 0.17
C VAL A 39 -5.72 0.48 -0.54
N GLY A 40 -6.17 1.64 -0.09
CA GLY A 40 -5.68 2.93 -0.59
C GLY A 40 -4.59 3.49 0.32
N ALA A 41 -3.49 3.95 -0.26
CA ALA A 41 -2.55 4.85 0.40
C ALA A 41 -2.65 6.23 -0.25
N HIS A 42 -2.88 7.26 0.55
CA HIS A 42 -2.86 8.64 0.06
C HIS A 42 -1.46 9.25 0.15
N TRP A 43 -1.07 10.04 -0.86
CA TRP A 43 0.18 10.81 -0.91
C TRP A 43 0.17 12.02 0.02
N THR A 44 -0.98 12.36 0.62
CA THR A 44 -1.06 13.35 1.69
C THR A 44 -0.30 12.80 2.90
N TYR A 45 0.97 13.21 3.02
CA TYR A 45 1.96 12.81 4.04
C TYR A 45 1.60 13.27 5.48
N SER A 46 0.33 13.25 5.84
CA SER A 46 -0.14 13.43 7.21
C SER A 46 -0.02 12.08 7.92
N ASP A 47 0.93 12.05 8.85
CA ASP A 47 1.19 11.05 9.88
C ASP A 47 1.78 9.69 9.52
N HIS A 48 2.75 9.29 10.35
CA HIS A 48 3.23 7.92 10.54
C HIS A 48 2.07 6.92 10.71
N ARG A 49 0.92 7.38 11.21
CA ARG A 49 -0.30 6.58 11.36
C ARG A 49 -0.83 6.05 10.02
N SER A 50 -0.75 6.83 8.96
CA SER A 50 -1.19 6.44 7.62
C SER A 50 -0.36 5.30 7.06
N ILE A 51 0.97 5.35 7.23
CA ILE A 51 1.89 4.27 6.83
C ILE A 51 1.66 3.02 7.68
N ARG A 52 1.46 3.16 9.00
CA ARG A 52 1.13 2.04 9.89
C ARG A 52 -0.19 1.37 9.51
N ASN A 53 -1.21 2.17 9.18
CA ASN A 53 -2.50 1.67 8.72
C ASN A 53 -2.38 0.94 7.39
N LEU A 54 -1.63 1.50 6.43
CA LEU A 54 -1.32 0.86 5.15
C LEU A 54 -0.64 -0.49 5.38
N ARG A 55 0.39 -0.53 6.23
CA ARG A 55 1.10 -1.77 6.56
C ARG A 55 0.19 -2.82 7.20
N ALA A 56 -0.66 -2.40 8.14
CA ALA A 56 -1.63 -3.29 8.77
C ALA A 56 -2.67 -3.82 7.78
N ALA A 57 -3.16 -2.95 6.88
CA ALA A 57 -4.10 -3.34 5.84
C ALA A 57 -3.47 -4.32 4.84
N LEU A 58 -2.22 -4.09 4.43
CA LEU A 58 -1.47 -5.01 3.57
C LEU A 58 -1.26 -6.37 4.23
N ARG A 59 -0.92 -6.40 5.52
CA ARG A 59 -0.81 -7.65 6.29
C ARG A 59 -2.14 -8.42 6.37
N ARG A 60 -3.27 -7.72 6.54
CA ARG A 60 -4.61 -8.34 6.52
C ARG A 60 -4.95 -8.95 5.16
N LEU A 61 -4.43 -8.36 4.08
CA LEU A 61 -4.55 -8.92 2.74
C LEU A 61 -3.56 -10.06 2.46
N GLY A 62 -2.70 -10.42 3.42
CA GLY A 62 -1.71 -11.47 3.28
C GLY A 62 -0.40 -11.03 2.61
N VAL A 63 -0.18 -9.72 2.42
CA VAL A 63 1.10 -9.21 1.95
C VAL A 63 2.13 -9.26 3.08
N LYS A 64 3.27 -9.89 2.82
CA LYS A 64 4.44 -9.88 3.72
C LYS A 64 5.20 -8.56 3.57
N VAL A 65 5.13 -7.70 4.59
CA VAL A 65 5.72 -6.33 4.67
C VAL A 65 6.35 -6.00 6.03
#